data_AF-A0A838QZT3-F1
#
_entry.id   AF-A0A838QZT3-F1
#
_cell.length_a   1.000
_cell.length_b   1.000
_cell.length_c   1.000
_cell.angle_alpha   90.00
_cell.angle_beta   90.00
_cell.angle_gamma   90.00
#
_symmetry.space_group_name_H-M   'P 1'
#
loop_
_entity.id
_entity.type
_entity.pdbx_description
1 polymer ?
#
loop_
_entity_poly.entity_id
_entity_poly.type
_entity_poly.pdbx_seq_one_letter_code
_entity_poly.pdbx_strand_id
1 'polypeptide(L)'
;MPLDSANEPAQATDLPSEPSTTGLPRLRVIHLMLWMAATAVAFLPYQLSRQARDRLSPGAAAVSQTIPSMAMGATYGVAAGSCLYVAASLLYWRRKGYTYRLQPGHWFALEGVGQWLMSTVLGLLLYGSGGWAYALQLITVSRLLFGLAFFVCYSWLALRSPQPLRWRFAFAAMAWVPVVEWLCAAIATLTSWFQARTTILSISNAMASGVIGLFLVTAMAGDLIHRTDRHWTHWLSAGMRLATLVASTLIYTYRR
;
A
#
# COMPACT_ATOMS: atom_id res chain seq x y z
N MET A 1 -50.59 54.82 15.73
CA MET A 1 -50.80 53.36 15.71
C MET A 1 -49.56 52.73 15.10
N PRO A 2 -48.78 51.98 15.88
CA PRO A 2 -47.57 51.31 15.40
C PRO A 2 -47.96 49.97 14.75
N LEU A 3 -47.40 49.68 13.58
CA LEU A 3 -47.39 48.33 13.02
C LEU A 3 -45.96 47.81 13.18
N ASP A 4 -45.77 46.98 14.19
CA ASP A 4 -44.59 46.14 14.37
C ASP A 4 -44.42 45.27 13.13
N SER A 5 -43.45 45.61 12.29
CA SER A 5 -42.97 44.74 11.23
C SER A 5 -42.27 43.56 11.89
N ALA A 6 -42.99 42.44 11.95
CA ALA A 6 -42.50 41.16 12.40
C ALA A 6 -41.19 40.81 11.65
N ASN A 7 -40.09 40.76 12.41
CA ASN A 7 -38.90 40.02 12.04
C ASN A 7 -39.28 38.55 11.94
N GLU A 8 -39.49 38.04 10.73
CA GLU A 8 -39.40 36.60 10.49
C GLU A 8 -37.95 36.19 10.78
N PRO A 9 -37.69 35.31 11.76
CA PRO A 9 -36.37 34.72 11.89
C PRO A 9 -36.12 33.92 10.62
N ALA A 10 -35.10 34.32 9.86
CA ALA A 10 -34.58 33.58 8.73
C ALA A 10 -34.47 32.11 9.14
N GLN A 11 -35.33 31.26 8.56
CA GLN A 11 -35.23 29.82 8.70
C GLN A 11 -33.81 29.45 8.34
N ALA A 12 -33.04 29.05 9.35
CA ALA A 12 -31.75 28.43 9.14
C ALA A 12 -32.02 27.24 8.23
N THR A 13 -31.63 27.38 6.96
CA THR A 13 -31.65 26.30 5.99
C THR A 13 -30.98 25.12 6.66
N ASP A 14 -31.76 24.09 6.99
CA ASP A 14 -31.27 22.81 7.47
C ASP A 14 -30.38 22.24 6.37
N LEU A 15 -29.11 22.64 6.37
CA LEU A 15 -28.07 21.94 5.66
C LEU A 15 -28.16 20.49 6.15
N PRO A 16 -28.22 19.50 5.26
CA PRO A 16 -28.28 18.10 5.67
C PRO A 16 -27.14 17.87 6.64
N SER A 17 -27.51 17.56 7.89
CA SER A 17 -26.58 17.29 8.98
C SER A 17 -25.54 16.31 8.46
N GLU A 18 -24.28 16.74 8.49
CA GLU A 18 -23.18 15.86 8.08
C GLU A 18 -23.37 14.53 8.79
N PRO A 19 -23.46 13.40 8.07
CA PRO A 19 -23.67 12.11 8.70
C PRO A 19 -22.56 11.95 9.73
N SER A 20 -22.94 11.86 11.01
CA SER A 20 -22.01 11.82 12.14
C SER A 20 -20.91 10.78 11.85
N THR A 21 -19.72 11.27 11.51
CA THR A 21 -18.55 10.46 11.11
C THR A 21 -17.97 9.66 12.28
N THR A 22 -18.54 9.82 13.46
CA THR A 22 -18.10 9.27 14.75
C THR A 22 -18.40 7.78 14.94
N GLY A 23 -19.19 7.17 14.05
CA GLY A 23 -19.38 5.72 14.02
C GLY A 23 -18.43 5.07 13.03
N LEU A 24 -17.69 4.03 13.46
CA LEU A 24 -17.14 3.05 12.53
C LEU A 24 -18.27 2.68 11.55
N PRO A 25 -18.06 2.79 10.22
CA PRO A 25 -19.14 2.50 9.28
C PRO A 25 -19.65 1.10 9.61
N ARG A 26 -20.98 0.96 9.78
CA ARG A 26 -21.57 -0.37 9.93
C ARG A 26 -21.12 -1.17 8.73
N LEU A 27 -20.31 -2.19 8.97
CA LEU A 27 -19.66 -2.98 7.94
C LEU A 27 -20.74 -3.79 7.23
N ARG A 28 -21.35 -3.21 6.20
CA ARG A 28 -22.38 -3.86 5.39
C ARG A 28 -21.76 -4.92 4.50
N VAL A 29 -22.56 -5.93 4.16
CA VAL A 29 -22.19 -7.01 3.23
C VAL A 29 -21.61 -6.47 1.92
N ILE A 30 -22.12 -5.36 1.40
CA ILE A 30 -21.60 -4.74 0.17
C ILE A 30 -20.12 -4.32 0.28
N HIS A 31 -19.65 -3.85 1.42
CA HIS A 31 -18.24 -3.49 1.61
C HIS A 31 -17.35 -4.74 1.55
N LEU A 32 -17.82 -5.85 2.14
CA LEU A 32 -17.13 -7.15 2.05
C LEU A 32 -17.11 -7.65 0.61
N MET A 33 -18.22 -7.56 -0.12
CA MET A 33 -18.28 -7.97 -1.53
C MET A 33 -17.33 -7.13 -2.41
N LEU A 34 -17.30 -5.82 -2.21
CA LEU A 34 -16.39 -4.93 -2.95
C LEU A 34 -14.92 -5.20 -2.61
N TRP A 35 -14.62 -5.44 -1.33
CA TRP A 35 -13.27 -5.80 -0.90
C TRP A 35 -12.83 -7.18 -1.42
N MET A 36 -13.74 -8.17 -1.44
CA MET A 36 -13.47 -9.48 -2.05
C MET A 36 -13.24 -9.36 -3.55
N ALA A 37 -14.04 -8.55 -4.25
CA ALA A 37 -13.84 -8.29 -5.68
C ALA A 37 -12.49 -7.61 -5.94
N ALA A 38 -12.14 -6.58 -5.15
CA ALA A 38 -10.84 -5.92 -5.24
C ALA A 38 -9.68 -6.88 -4.94
N THR A 39 -9.86 -7.79 -3.99
CA THR A 39 -8.88 -8.83 -3.65
C THR A 39 -8.73 -9.84 -4.78
N ALA A 40 -9.82 -10.27 -5.42
CA ALA A 40 -9.75 -11.13 -6.59
C ALA A 40 -8.97 -10.48 -7.74
N VAL A 41 -9.22 -9.19 -8.00
CA VAL A 41 -8.45 -8.40 -8.99
C VAL A 41 -6.98 -8.28 -8.56
N ALA A 42 -6.72 -8.13 -7.26
CA ALA A 42 -5.37 -8.02 -6.74
C ALA A 42 -4.51 -9.27 -6.98
N PHE A 43 -5.13 -10.45 -7.17
CA PHE A 43 -4.42 -11.68 -7.53
C PHE A 43 -4.03 -11.78 -9.02
N LEU A 44 -4.50 -10.86 -9.88
CA LEU A 44 -4.20 -10.89 -11.31
C LEU A 44 -2.69 -10.92 -11.64
N PRO A 45 -1.81 -10.08 -11.05
CA PRO A 45 -0.37 -10.10 -11.33
C PRO A 45 0.28 -11.44 -10.98
N TYR A 46 -0.19 -12.06 -9.88
CA TYR A 46 0.28 -13.36 -9.45
C TYR A 46 -0.08 -14.44 -10.47
N GLN A 47 -1.33 -14.45 -10.95
CA GLN A 47 -1.78 -15.40 -11.97
C GLN A 47 -1.03 -15.21 -13.29
N LEU A 48 -0.86 -13.97 -13.75
CA LEU A 48 -0.09 -13.66 -14.96
C LEU A 48 1.36 -14.12 -14.86
N SER A 49 2.02 -13.82 -13.73
CA SER A 49 3.40 -14.23 -13.48
C SER A 49 3.55 -15.75 -13.41
N ARG A 50 2.58 -16.44 -12.79
CA ARG A 50 2.53 -17.89 -12.73
C ARG A 50 2.40 -18.50 -14.13
N GLN A 51 1.43 -18.06 -14.91
CA GLN A 51 1.23 -18.54 -16.29
C GLN A 51 2.45 -18.27 -17.19
N ALA A 52 3.07 -17.09 -17.05
CA ALA A 52 4.29 -16.77 -17.79
C ALA A 52 5.45 -17.71 -17.41
N ARG A 53 5.63 -18.01 -16.12
CA ARG A 53 6.66 -18.98 -15.66
C ARG A 53 6.37 -20.39 -16.16
N ASP A 54 5.13 -20.84 -16.07
CA ASP A 54 4.73 -22.18 -16.50
C ASP A 54 4.97 -22.40 -18.01
N ARG A 55 4.82 -21.34 -18.82
CA ARG A 55 5.19 -21.35 -20.25
C ARG A 55 6.68 -21.40 -20.51
N LEU A 56 7.46 -20.63 -19.74
CA LEU A 56 8.91 -20.51 -19.93
C LEU A 56 9.68 -21.71 -19.37
N SER A 57 9.14 -22.39 -18.36
CA SER A 57 9.77 -23.55 -17.73
C SER A 57 8.70 -24.51 -17.19
N PRO A 58 8.22 -25.45 -18.03
CA PRO A 58 7.29 -26.50 -17.61
C PRO A 58 7.95 -27.37 -16.54
N GLY A 59 7.57 -27.19 -15.27
CA GLY A 59 8.15 -27.89 -14.11
C GLY A 59 8.56 -26.98 -12.95
N ALA A 60 8.84 -25.70 -13.22
CA ALA A 60 9.12 -24.71 -12.17
C ALA A 60 7.92 -24.43 -11.25
N ALA A 61 6.70 -24.72 -11.73
CA ALA A 61 5.45 -24.58 -10.98
C ALA A 61 5.46 -25.39 -9.68
N ALA A 62 5.95 -26.63 -9.72
CA ALA A 62 5.92 -27.57 -8.59
C ALA A 62 6.85 -27.14 -7.44
N VAL A 63 7.99 -26.50 -7.76
CA VAL A 63 8.96 -25.99 -6.77
C VAL A 63 8.45 -24.71 -6.08
N SER A 64 7.50 -24.01 -6.70
CA SER A 64 7.00 -22.71 -6.22
C SER A 64 5.82 -22.78 -5.24
N GLN A 65 5.29 -23.96 -4.92
CA GLN A 65 4.11 -24.17 -4.08
C GLN A 65 4.44 -24.67 -2.67
N THR A 66 5.32 -23.97 -1.96
CA THR A 66 5.54 -24.24 -0.53
C THR A 66 4.50 -23.50 0.33
N ILE A 67 4.13 -24.04 1.49
CA ILE A 67 3.19 -23.38 2.43
C ILE A 67 3.59 -21.91 2.72
N PRO A 68 4.87 -21.59 3.01
CA PRO A 68 5.30 -20.20 3.22
C PRO A 68 5.07 -19.30 2.00
N SER A 69 5.30 -19.82 0.79
CA SER A 69 5.11 -19.04 -0.45
C SER A 69 3.63 -18.77 -0.76
N MET A 70 2.74 -19.73 -0.45
CA MET A 70 1.30 -19.55 -0.59
C MET A 70 0.75 -18.55 0.43
N ALA A 71 1.17 -18.67 1.70
CA ALA A 71 0.79 -17.72 2.75
C ALA A 71 1.25 -16.29 2.42
N MET A 72 2.46 -16.15 1.84
CA MET A 72 2.99 -14.89 1.36
C MET A 72 2.13 -14.32 0.23
N GLY A 73 1.85 -15.13 -0.81
CA GLY A 73 1.00 -14.74 -1.93
C GLY A 73 -0.39 -14.29 -1.48
N ALA A 74 -1.00 -15.01 -0.52
CA ALA A 74 -2.28 -14.65 0.06
C ALA A 74 -2.22 -13.30 0.80
N THR A 75 -1.19 -13.11 1.64
CA THR A 75 -1.03 -11.86 2.41
C THR A 75 -0.86 -10.66 1.49
N TYR A 76 0.02 -10.76 0.49
CA TYR A 76 0.21 -9.69 -0.49
C TYR A 76 -1.04 -9.44 -1.33
N GLY A 77 -1.75 -10.50 -1.75
CA GLY A 77 -3.00 -10.38 -2.50
C GLY A 77 -4.09 -9.66 -1.71
N VAL A 78 -4.27 -10.03 -0.44
CA VAL A 78 -5.23 -9.38 0.46
C VAL A 78 -4.86 -7.92 0.75
N ALA A 79 -3.57 -7.64 0.98
CA ALA A 79 -3.11 -6.27 1.21
C ALA A 79 -3.29 -5.39 -0.04
N ALA A 80 -2.93 -5.89 -1.22
CA ALA A 80 -3.14 -5.19 -2.49
C ALA A 80 -4.65 -5.00 -2.79
N GLY A 81 -5.48 -6.00 -2.49
CA GLY A 81 -6.94 -5.91 -2.60
C GLY A 81 -7.51 -4.80 -1.73
N SER A 82 -7.02 -4.69 -0.49
CA SER A 82 -7.37 -3.62 0.42
C SER A 82 -6.95 -2.23 -0.10
N CYS A 83 -5.76 -2.13 -0.71
CA CYS A 83 -5.29 -0.89 -1.33
C CYS A 83 -6.17 -0.47 -2.51
N LEU A 84 -6.51 -1.41 -3.40
CA LEU A 84 -7.41 -1.18 -4.53
C LEU A 84 -8.81 -0.77 -4.06
N TYR A 85 -9.35 -1.45 -3.05
CA TYR A 85 -10.64 -1.12 -2.47
C TYR A 85 -10.67 0.29 -1.85
N VAL A 86 -9.63 0.67 -1.10
CA VAL A 86 -9.51 2.02 -0.54
C VAL A 86 -9.38 3.06 -1.66
N ALA A 87 -8.56 2.83 -2.68
CA ALA A 87 -8.42 3.76 -3.79
C ALA A 87 -9.73 3.93 -4.59
N ALA A 88 -10.44 2.82 -4.87
CA ALA A 88 -11.74 2.85 -5.52
C ALA A 88 -12.77 3.61 -4.68
N SER A 89 -12.76 3.41 -3.36
CA SER A 89 -13.60 4.16 -2.43
C SER A 89 -13.26 5.66 -2.48
N LEU A 90 -11.99 6.05 -2.41
CA LEU A 90 -11.59 7.46 -2.51
C LEU A 90 -12.06 8.11 -3.82
N LEU A 91 -11.94 7.42 -4.95
CA LEU A 91 -12.43 7.90 -6.25
C LEU A 91 -13.96 8.05 -6.27
N TYR A 92 -14.69 7.06 -5.74
CA TYR A 92 -16.15 7.10 -5.65
C TYR A 92 -16.62 8.30 -4.82
N TRP A 93 -16.01 8.52 -3.66
CA TRP A 93 -16.38 9.60 -2.74
C TRP A 93 -16.06 10.97 -3.35
N ARG A 94 -14.90 11.11 -3.99
CA ARG A 94 -14.57 12.35 -4.72
C ARG A 94 -15.56 12.67 -5.83
N ARG A 95 -16.00 11.66 -6.60
CA ARG A 95 -17.03 11.85 -7.64
C ARG A 95 -18.39 12.27 -7.07
N LYS A 96 -18.68 11.92 -5.82
CA LYS A 96 -19.89 12.34 -5.10
C LYS A 96 -19.77 13.72 -4.43
N GLY A 97 -18.68 14.45 -4.70
CA GLY A 97 -18.48 15.80 -4.18
C GLY A 97 -17.82 15.85 -2.80
N TYR A 98 -17.45 14.71 -2.20
CA TYR A 98 -16.75 14.71 -0.92
C TYR A 98 -15.28 15.11 -1.11
N THR A 99 -14.94 16.32 -0.66
CA THR A 99 -13.59 16.89 -0.71
C THR A 99 -12.83 16.69 0.60
N TYR A 100 -12.84 15.48 1.17
CA TYR A 100 -12.00 15.19 2.33
C TYR A 100 -10.52 15.27 1.96
N ARG A 101 -9.73 15.95 2.80
CA ARG A 101 -8.27 15.94 2.69
C ARG A 101 -7.76 14.50 2.80
N LEU A 102 -6.80 14.13 1.94
CA LEU A 102 -6.18 12.81 2.01
C LEU A 102 -5.49 12.63 3.37
N GLN A 103 -5.90 11.59 4.08
CA GLN A 103 -5.32 11.18 5.36
C GLN A 103 -4.06 10.35 5.13
N PRO A 104 -3.15 10.23 6.11
CA PRO A 104 -1.86 9.56 5.91
C PRO A 104 -1.94 8.15 5.34
N GLY A 105 -2.81 7.30 5.91
CA GLY A 105 -3.07 5.95 5.42
C GLY A 105 -3.44 5.87 3.94
N HIS A 106 -4.18 6.84 3.41
CA HIS A 106 -4.58 6.85 1.99
C HIS A 106 -3.37 6.90 1.05
N TRP A 107 -2.26 7.50 1.46
CA TRP A 107 -1.03 7.51 0.66
C TRP A 107 -0.43 6.11 0.53
N PHE A 108 -0.49 5.28 1.57
CA PHE A 108 -0.07 3.88 1.48
C PHE A 108 -0.97 3.04 0.58
N ALA A 109 -2.28 3.32 0.57
CA ALA A 109 -3.18 2.67 -0.37
C ALA A 109 -2.83 3.04 -1.82
N LEU A 110 -2.58 4.33 -2.10
CA LEU A 110 -2.19 4.79 -3.44
C LEU A 110 -0.84 4.21 -3.88
N GLU A 111 0.13 4.13 -2.95
CA GLU A 111 1.39 3.42 -3.18
C GLU A 111 1.15 1.95 -3.55
N GLY A 112 0.32 1.25 -2.76
CA GLY A 112 -0.03 -0.15 -3.02
C GLY A 112 -0.72 -0.35 -4.37
N VAL A 113 -1.59 0.57 -4.78
CA VAL A 113 -2.20 0.55 -6.12
C VAL A 113 -1.16 0.74 -7.22
N GLY A 114 -0.23 1.67 -7.03
CA GLY A 114 0.86 1.86 -8.00
C GLY A 114 1.75 0.61 -8.10
N GLN A 115 2.11 -0.02 -6.98
CA GLN A 115 2.88 -1.28 -6.95
C GLN A 115 2.14 -2.40 -7.67
N TRP A 116 0.84 -2.52 -7.42
CA TRP A 116 -0.03 -3.48 -8.09
C TRP A 116 -0.09 -3.23 -9.61
N LEU A 117 -0.29 -1.98 -10.03
CA LEU A 117 -0.36 -1.63 -11.45
C LEU A 117 0.95 -1.97 -12.16
N MET A 118 2.08 -1.61 -11.54
CA MET A 118 3.41 -1.91 -12.07
C MET A 118 3.63 -3.42 -12.21
N SER A 119 3.26 -4.18 -11.19
CA SER A 119 3.36 -5.64 -11.21
C SER A 119 2.46 -6.28 -12.27
N THR A 120 1.27 -5.70 -12.49
CA THR A 120 0.34 -6.15 -13.54
C THR A 120 0.93 -5.92 -14.93
N VAL A 121 1.42 -4.71 -15.21
CA VAL A 121 2.03 -4.34 -16.48
C VAL A 121 3.23 -5.22 -16.78
N LEU A 122 4.12 -5.40 -15.80
CA LEU A 122 5.27 -6.30 -15.93
C LEU A 122 4.83 -7.75 -16.18
N GLY A 123 3.81 -8.24 -15.47
CA GLY A 123 3.24 -9.56 -15.69
C GLY A 123 2.69 -9.76 -17.10
N LEU A 124 1.98 -8.76 -17.64
CA LEU A 124 1.48 -8.79 -19.03
C LEU A 124 2.60 -8.77 -20.06
N LEU A 125 3.62 -7.92 -19.86
CA LEU A 125 4.77 -7.83 -20.74
C LEU A 125 5.58 -9.14 -20.74
N LEU A 126 5.77 -9.75 -19.57
CA LEU A 126 6.40 -11.07 -19.42
C LEU A 126 5.62 -12.15 -20.17
N TYR A 127 4.30 -12.15 -20.02
CA TYR A 127 3.43 -13.11 -20.68
C TYR A 127 3.44 -12.97 -22.22
N GLY A 128 3.56 -11.75 -22.74
CA GLY A 128 3.53 -11.46 -24.18
C GLY A 128 4.88 -11.53 -24.90
N SER A 129 6.00 -11.25 -24.23
CA SER A 129 7.29 -10.99 -24.90
C SER A 129 8.16 -12.23 -25.16
N GLY A 130 7.94 -13.36 -24.49
CA GLY A 130 8.68 -14.62 -24.71
C GLY A 130 10.20 -14.58 -24.43
N GLY A 131 10.79 -13.42 -24.15
CA GLY A 131 12.24 -13.22 -24.01
C GLY A 131 12.65 -12.81 -22.60
N TRP A 132 13.44 -13.65 -21.93
CA TRP A 132 13.79 -13.51 -20.51
C TRP A 132 14.71 -12.30 -20.20
N ALA A 133 15.61 -11.94 -21.12
CA ALA A 133 16.61 -10.88 -20.90
C ALA A 133 16.00 -9.47 -20.95
N TYR A 134 15.14 -9.21 -21.94
CA TYR A 134 14.39 -7.95 -22.06
C TYR A 134 13.43 -7.75 -20.88
N ALA A 135 12.78 -8.83 -20.46
CA ALA A 135 11.94 -8.89 -19.29
C ALA A 135 12.66 -8.48 -17.98
N LEU A 136 13.86 -9.02 -17.72
CA LEU A 136 14.63 -8.67 -16.53
C LEU A 136 15.12 -7.22 -16.53
N GLN A 137 15.53 -6.72 -17.69
CA GLN A 137 15.95 -5.33 -17.82
C GLN A 137 14.76 -4.38 -17.59
N LEU A 138 13.60 -4.70 -18.17
CA LEU A 138 12.36 -3.98 -17.91
C LEU A 138 12.00 -3.99 -16.43
N ILE A 139 12.02 -5.15 -15.75
CA ILE A 139 11.72 -5.26 -14.32
C ILE A 139 12.65 -4.38 -13.48
N THR A 140 13.94 -4.36 -13.79
CA THR A 140 14.95 -3.63 -13.00
C THR A 140 14.81 -2.13 -13.16
N VAL A 141 14.73 -1.63 -14.40
CA VAL A 141 14.55 -0.20 -14.69
C VAL A 141 13.21 0.30 -14.14
N SER A 142 12.16 -0.49 -14.35
CA SER A 142 10.82 -0.24 -13.83
C SER A 142 10.80 -0.07 -12.31
N ARG A 143 11.40 -1.00 -11.58
CA ARG A 143 11.51 -0.92 -10.12
C ARG A 143 12.30 0.29 -9.67
N LEU A 144 13.37 0.64 -10.38
CA LEU A 144 14.20 1.80 -10.08
C LEU A 144 13.42 3.11 -10.26
N LEU A 145 12.81 3.32 -11.42
CA LEU A 145 12.00 4.51 -11.70
C LEU A 145 10.86 4.65 -10.70
N PHE A 146 10.21 3.54 -10.38
CA PHE A 146 9.08 3.53 -9.47
C PHE A 146 9.48 3.82 -8.02
N GLY A 147 10.57 3.23 -7.54
CA GLY A 147 11.10 3.57 -6.22
C GLY A 147 11.60 5.02 -6.14
N LEU A 148 12.07 5.61 -7.25
CA LEU A 148 12.55 6.99 -7.27
C LEU A 148 11.35 7.95 -7.19
N ALA A 149 10.30 7.66 -7.95
CA ALA A 149 9.04 8.38 -7.87
C ALA A 149 8.48 8.35 -6.44
N PHE A 150 8.52 7.21 -5.76
CA PHE A 150 8.10 7.12 -4.36
C PHE A 150 9.02 7.85 -3.40
N PHE A 151 10.34 7.75 -3.56
CA PHE A 151 11.28 8.51 -2.76
C PHE A 151 10.97 10.00 -2.83
N VAL A 152 10.80 10.54 -4.04
CA VAL A 152 10.46 11.95 -4.26
C VAL A 152 9.09 12.29 -3.65
N CYS A 153 8.07 11.48 -3.91
CA CYS A 153 6.71 11.72 -3.42
C CYS A 153 6.63 11.70 -1.89
N TYR A 154 7.19 10.68 -1.24
CA TYR A 154 7.17 10.56 0.22
C TYR A 154 8.09 11.56 0.91
N SER A 155 9.23 11.93 0.30
CA SER A 155 10.06 13.03 0.80
C SER A 155 9.31 14.36 0.73
N TRP A 156 8.61 14.61 -0.38
CA TRP A 156 7.76 15.80 -0.51
C TRP A 156 6.65 15.80 0.55
N LEU A 157 5.98 14.67 0.78
CA LEU A 157 4.98 14.54 1.85
C LEU A 157 5.58 14.74 3.24
N ALA A 158 6.75 14.18 3.54
CA ALA A 158 7.43 14.38 4.82
C ALA A 158 7.75 15.87 5.07
N LEU A 159 8.08 16.62 4.03
CA LEU A 159 8.43 18.04 4.15
C LEU A 159 7.21 18.97 4.16
N ARG A 160 6.19 18.68 3.35
CA ARG A 160 5.10 19.63 3.04
C ARG A 160 3.74 19.22 3.61
N SER A 161 3.59 18.00 4.13
CA SER A 161 2.31 17.54 4.64
C SER A 161 1.91 18.30 5.92
N PRO A 162 0.65 18.76 6.05
CA PRO A 162 0.15 19.43 7.26
C PRO A 162 -0.07 18.47 8.44
N GLN A 163 0.42 17.23 8.34
CA GLN A 163 0.21 16.18 9.34
C GLN A 163 1.18 16.34 10.52
N PRO A 164 0.83 15.80 11.70
CA PRO A 164 1.72 15.80 12.86
C PRO A 164 3.11 15.20 12.54
N LEU A 165 4.14 15.63 13.28
CA LEU A 165 5.53 15.21 13.07
C LEU A 165 5.70 13.68 12.99
N ARG A 166 4.96 12.91 13.80
CA ARG A 166 4.95 11.43 13.78
C ARG A 166 4.66 10.85 12.39
N TRP A 167 3.70 11.41 11.67
CA TRP A 167 3.35 10.98 10.31
C TRP A 167 4.38 11.43 9.29
N ARG A 168 4.97 12.62 9.48
CA ARG A 168 6.05 13.12 8.63
C ARG A 168 7.30 12.24 8.74
N PHE A 169 7.64 11.77 9.95
CA PHE A 169 8.71 10.79 10.15
C PHE A 169 8.38 9.44 9.52
N ALA A 170 7.13 8.95 9.64
CA ALA A 170 6.71 7.72 8.96
C ALA A 170 6.84 7.83 7.44
N PHE A 171 6.47 8.98 6.84
CA PHE A 171 6.68 9.24 5.42
C PHE A 171 8.17 9.31 5.05
N ALA A 172 8.99 9.98 5.86
CA ALA A 172 10.43 10.02 5.62
C ALA A 172 11.04 8.61 5.65
N ALA A 173 10.71 7.80 6.66
CA ALA A 173 11.16 6.42 6.76
C ALA A 173 10.73 5.60 5.53
N MET A 174 9.49 5.76 5.08
CA MET A 174 8.96 5.13 3.86
C MET A 174 9.66 5.59 2.58
N ALA A 175 10.06 6.86 2.49
CA ALA A 175 10.79 7.37 1.34
C ALA A 175 12.12 6.65 1.16
N TRP A 176 12.84 6.37 2.25
CA TRP A 176 14.19 5.79 2.20
C TRP A 176 14.23 4.28 1.92
N VAL A 177 13.09 3.59 1.95
CA VAL A 177 13.02 2.13 1.76
C VAL A 177 13.60 1.69 0.42
N PRO A 178 13.15 2.25 -0.73
CA PRO A 178 13.69 1.82 -2.02
C PRO A 178 15.20 2.11 -2.13
N VAL A 179 15.68 3.20 -1.52
CA VAL A 179 17.10 3.57 -1.53
C VAL A 179 17.93 2.53 -0.77
N VAL A 180 17.51 2.15 0.43
CA VAL A 180 18.19 1.10 1.22
C VAL A 180 18.16 -0.23 0.48
N GLU A 181 17.01 -0.63 -0.07
CA GLU A 181 16.90 -1.86 -0.86
C GLU A 181 17.87 -1.87 -2.05
N TRP A 182 17.97 -0.77 -2.79
CA TRP A 182 18.89 -0.67 -3.92
C TRP A 182 20.35 -0.65 -3.51
N LEU A 183 20.71 0.06 -2.44
CA LEU A 183 22.08 0.06 -1.92
C LEU A 183 22.49 -1.34 -1.50
N CYS A 184 21.62 -2.05 -0.76
CA CYS A 184 21.87 -3.42 -0.38
C CYS A 184 21.95 -4.35 -1.59
N ALA A 185 21.10 -4.17 -2.61
CA ALA A 185 21.19 -4.92 -3.85
C ALA A 185 22.48 -4.64 -4.64
N ALA A 186 22.93 -3.38 -4.69
CA ALA A 186 24.18 -2.99 -5.33
C ALA A 186 25.39 -3.61 -4.62
N ILE A 187 25.48 -3.45 -3.29
CA ILE A 187 26.53 -4.06 -2.46
C ILE A 187 26.56 -5.57 -2.65
N ALA A 188 25.40 -6.22 -2.60
CA ALA A 188 25.28 -7.66 -2.73
C ALA A 188 25.60 -8.17 -4.16
N THR A 189 25.54 -7.29 -5.17
CA THR A 189 25.96 -7.59 -6.54
C THR A 189 27.48 -7.45 -6.69
N LEU A 190 28.09 -6.46 -6.02
CA LEU A 190 29.53 -6.22 -6.04
C LEU A 190 30.33 -7.29 -5.30
N THR A 191 29.76 -7.94 -4.30
CA THR A 191 30.49 -8.91 -3.45
C THR A 191 30.56 -10.34 -3.99
N SER A 192 30.08 -10.61 -5.22
CA SER A 192 30.22 -11.87 -6.00
C SER A 192 29.80 -13.22 -5.36
N TRP A 193 29.49 -13.30 -4.06
CA TRP A 193 29.08 -14.54 -3.40
C TRP A 193 27.56 -14.72 -3.44
N PHE A 194 27.07 -15.54 -4.38
CA PHE A 194 25.64 -15.75 -4.63
C PHE A 194 24.82 -16.15 -3.39
N GLN A 195 25.39 -16.95 -2.46
CA GLN A 195 24.75 -17.33 -1.19
C GLN A 195 24.74 -16.21 -0.14
N ALA A 196 25.75 -15.34 -0.12
CA ALA A 196 25.74 -14.15 0.75
C ALA A 196 24.71 -13.12 0.25
N ARG A 197 24.50 -13.04 -1.08
CA ARG A 197 23.59 -12.09 -1.73
C ARG A 197 22.15 -12.20 -1.24
N THR A 198 21.59 -13.41 -1.23
CA THR A 198 20.20 -13.63 -0.78
C THR A 198 20.03 -13.36 0.71
N THR A 199 21.04 -13.68 1.51
CA THR A 199 21.03 -13.51 2.97
C THR A 199 21.12 -12.03 3.35
N ILE A 200 22.03 -11.28 2.72
CA ILE A 200 22.20 -9.83 2.94
C ILE A 200 20.92 -9.10 2.55
N LEU A 201 20.37 -9.36 1.36
CA LEU A 201 19.11 -8.76 0.91
C LEU A 201 17.95 -9.06 1.85
N SER A 202 17.85 -10.29 2.36
CA SER A 202 16.79 -10.70 3.28
C SER A 202 16.89 -9.98 4.63
N ILE A 203 18.09 -9.89 5.21
CA ILE A 203 18.33 -9.17 6.47
C ILE A 203 18.00 -7.68 6.30
N SER A 204 18.52 -7.06 5.23
CA SER A 204 18.28 -5.64 4.95
C SER A 204 16.80 -5.33 4.80
N ASN A 205 16.05 -6.17 4.10
CA ASN A 205 14.60 -6.00 3.93
C ASN A 205 13.85 -6.18 5.26
N ALA A 206 14.24 -7.16 6.08
CA ALA A 206 13.65 -7.37 7.40
C ALA A 206 13.93 -6.20 8.36
N MET A 207 15.16 -5.69 8.38
CA MET A 207 15.54 -4.53 9.19
C MET A 207 14.82 -3.27 8.74
N ALA A 208 14.79 -2.98 7.44
CA ALA A 208 14.02 -1.87 6.89
C ALA A 208 12.54 -1.99 7.26
N SER A 209 11.94 -3.17 7.07
CA SER A 209 10.54 -3.44 7.41
C SER A 209 10.24 -3.22 8.89
N GLY A 210 11.15 -3.67 9.78
CA GLY A 210 11.03 -3.46 11.22
C GLY A 210 11.09 -1.99 11.62
N VAL A 211 12.04 -1.22 11.07
CA VAL A 211 12.18 0.22 11.36
C VAL A 211 10.95 0.99 10.88
N ILE A 212 10.47 0.73 9.67
CA ILE A 212 9.25 1.35 9.14
C ILE A 212 8.04 0.98 10.01
N GLY A 213 7.92 -0.31 10.35
CA GLY A 213 6.85 -0.83 11.19
C GLY A 213 6.78 -0.10 12.52
N LEU A 214 7.94 0.15 13.16
CA LEU A 214 8.03 0.92 14.39
C LEU A 214 7.49 2.35 14.21
N PHE A 215 7.96 3.10 13.21
CA PHE A 215 7.48 4.46 12.97
C PHE A 215 5.97 4.51 12.66
N LEU A 216 5.47 3.54 11.90
CA LEU A 216 4.05 3.44 11.57
C LEU A 216 3.20 3.12 12.80
N VAL A 217 3.63 2.18 13.64
CA VAL A 217 2.96 1.84 14.92
C VAL A 217 2.96 3.05 15.84
N THR A 218 4.09 3.76 15.98
CA THR A 218 4.15 4.98 16.80
C THR A 218 3.22 6.07 16.28
N ALA A 219 3.14 6.26 14.97
CA ALA A 219 2.23 7.23 14.36
C ALA A 219 0.76 6.87 14.61
N MET A 220 0.39 5.60 14.41
CA MET A 220 -0.96 5.07 14.65
C MET A 220 -1.35 5.12 16.13
N ALA A 221 -0.45 4.71 17.03
CA ALA A 221 -0.65 4.78 18.47
C ALA A 221 -0.84 6.23 18.94
N GLY A 222 -0.07 7.17 18.38
CA GLY A 222 -0.24 8.60 18.64
C GLY A 222 -1.62 9.10 18.21
N ASP A 223 -2.12 8.69 17.04
CA ASP A 223 -3.48 9.05 16.60
C ASP A 223 -4.55 8.45 17.54
N LEU A 224 -4.37 7.22 18.04
CA LEU A 224 -5.29 6.59 19.01
C LEU A 224 -5.26 7.26 20.38
N ILE A 225 -4.07 7.52 20.94
CA ILE A 225 -3.87 8.17 22.24
C ILE A 225 -4.49 9.58 22.24
N HIS A 226 -4.26 10.34 21.17
CA HIS A 226 -4.82 11.68 21.02
C HIS A 226 -6.25 11.68 20.48
N ARG A 227 -6.89 10.51 20.32
CA ARG A 227 -8.25 10.34 19.78
C ARG A 227 -8.48 11.16 18.50
N THR A 228 -7.46 11.18 17.63
CA THR A 228 -7.53 11.92 16.36
C THR A 228 -8.59 11.27 15.48
N ASP A 229 -9.58 12.06 15.06
CA ASP A 229 -10.63 11.55 14.19
C ASP A 229 -10.04 11.22 12.80
N ARG A 230 -10.17 9.95 12.41
CA ARG A 230 -9.62 9.39 11.18
C ARG A 230 -10.67 8.49 10.56
N HIS A 231 -10.79 8.58 9.24
CA HIS A 231 -11.74 7.76 8.50
C HIS A 231 -11.28 6.29 8.51
N TRP A 232 -12.20 5.34 8.53
CA TRP A 232 -11.86 3.91 8.58
C TRP A 232 -10.92 3.45 7.44
N THR A 233 -10.99 4.09 6.27
CA THR A 233 -10.09 3.81 5.13
C THR A 233 -8.62 4.13 5.44
N HIS A 234 -8.36 5.11 6.30
CA HIS A 234 -7.02 5.39 6.81
C HIS A 234 -6.49 4.23 7.65
N TRP A 235 -7.30 3.74 8.58
CA TRP A 235 -6.91 2.62 9.45
C TRP A 235 -6.73 1.32 8.67
N LEU A 236 -7.61 1.04 7.71
CA LEU A 236 -7.49 -0.14 6.86
C LEU A 236 -6.17 -0.13 6.06
N SER A 237 -5.85 1.00 5.44
CA SER A 237 -4.63 1.13 4.63
C SER A 237 -3.34 1.12 5.46
N ALA A 238 -3.31 1.84 6.58
CA ALA A 238 -2.17 1.83 7.50
C ALA A 238 -1.99 0.44 8.14
N GLY A 239 -3.08 -0.19 8.58
CA GLY A 239 -3.08 -1.53 9.17
C GLY A 239 -2.62 -2.60 8.18
N MET A 240 -3.08 -2.54 6.92
CA MET A 240 -2.63 -3.49 5.89
C MET A 240 -1.16 -3.29 5.54
N ARG A 241 -0.68 -2.03 5.51
CA ARG A 241 0.75 -1.77 5.34
C ARG A 241 1.55 -2.36 6.49
N LEU A 242 1.13 -2.16 7.73
CA LEU A 242 1.78 -2.76 8.90
C LEU A 242 1.78 -4.30 8.81
N ALA A 243 0.66 -4.92 8.44
CA ALA A 243 0.55 -6.36 8.27
C ALA A 243 1.53 -6.88 7.19
N THR A 244 1.68 -6.18 6.07
CA THR A 244 2.67 -6.56 5.03
C THR A 244 4.11 -6.46 5.52
N LEU A 245 4.44 -5.45 6.34
CA LEU A 245 5.77 -5.30 6.92
C LEU A 245 6.06 -6.42 7.91
N VAL A 246 5.11 -6.74 8.80
CA VAL A 246 5.23 -7.84 9.77
C VAL A 246 5.37 -9.18 9.06
N ALA A 247 4.52 -9.46 8.08
CA ALA A 247 4.59 -10.70 7.30
C ALA A 247 5.94 -10.84 6.59
N SER A 248 6.46 -9.74 6.02
CA SER A 248 7.78 -9.72 5.41
C SER A 248 8.87 -10.08 6.42
N THR A 249 8.89 -9.40 7.58
CA THR A 249 9.88 -9.66 8.63
C THR A 249 9.81 -11.09 9.15
N LEU A 250 8.63 -11.61 9.50
CA LEU A 250 8.47 -12.95 10.04
C LEU A 250 8.98 -14.02 9.08
N ILE A 251 8.63 -13.92 7.79
CA ILE A 251 9.01 -14.93 6.81
C ILE A 251 10.53 -14.95 6.60
N TYR A 252 11.20 -13.80 6.62
CA TYR A 252 12.67 -13.77 6.52
C TYR A 252 13.35 -14.38 7.74
N THR A 253 12.77 -14.25 8.94
CA THR A 253 13.30 -14.86 10.16
C THR A 253 13.13 -16.38 10.18
N TYR A 254 12.00 -16.90 9.68
CA TYR A 254 11.67 -18.34 9.73
C TYR A 254 12.17 -19.17 8.53
N ARG A 255 12.82 -18.55 7.54
CA ARG A 255 13.39 -19.28 6.37
C ARG A 255 14.82 -19.77 6.61
N ARG A 256 15.37 -19.55 7.80
CA ARG A 256 16.67 -20.07 8.28
C ARG A 256 16.44 -21.33 9.10
#